data_AF-G5JN12-F1
#
_entry.id   AF-G5JN12-F1
#
_cell.length_a   1.000
_cell.length_b   1.000
_cell.length_c   1.000
_cell.angle_alpha   90.00
_cell.angle_beta   90.00
_cell.angle_gamma   90.00
#
_symmetry.space_group_name_H-M   'P 1'
#
loop_
_entity.id
_entity.type
_entity.pdbx_description
1 polymer ?
#
loop_
_entity_poly.entity_id
_entity_poly.type
_entity_poly.pdbx_seq_one_letter_code
_entity_poly.pdbx_strand_id
1 'polypeptide(L)'
;MISIEKLETTLKSLNMTVFVWKILSLVFDVFGIIGYYTNIASLKNGTYEKAGLSSQQIEQARQAVAPWFLASYLLALVLNAVIIYLLFKNHKAIKNKDYISYWPYYLSLGFLILPIITQVMTGFSWLAVAIYLVQAVIIVFTYLKAKQLNEVG
;
A
#
# COMPACT_ATOMS: atom_id res chain seq x y z
N MET A 1 -13.78 0.41 32.27
CA MET A 1 -12.39 0.70 31.86
C MET A 1 -11.87 -0.44 31.01
N ILE A 2 -11.30 -0.15 29.83
CA ILE A 2 -10.53 -1.15 29.08
C ILE A 2 -9.20 -1.32 29.82
N SER A 3 -8.75 -2.55 30.07
CA SER A 3 -7.43 -2.76 30.68
C SER A 3 -6.33 -2.31 29.72
N ILE A 4 -5.30 -1.64 30.24
CA ILE A 4 -4.14 -1.16 29.45
C ILE A 4 -3.51 -2.31 28.68
N GLU A 5 -3.40 -3.49 29.30
CA GLU A 5 -2.86 -4.70 28.67
C GLU A 5 -3.70 -5.18 27.46
N LYS A 6 -5.04 -5.05 27.54
CA LYS A 6 -5.92 -5.36 26.40
C LYS A 6 -5.74 -4.33 25.28
N LEU A 7 -5.53 -3.06 25.63
CA LEU A 7 -5.25 -2.00 24.66
C LEU A 7 -3.91 -2.23 23.94
N GLU A 8 -2.85 -2.55 24.68
CA GLU A 8 -1.53 -2.90 24.13
C GLU A 8 -1.61 -4.10 23.18
N THR A 9 -2.28 -5.18 23.60
CA THR A 9 -2.42 -6.40 22.80
C THR A 9 -3.20 -6.13 21.51
N THR A 10 -4.29 -5.37 21.61
CA THR A 10 -5.08 -4.94 20.45
C THR A 10 -4.24 -4.12 19.49
N LEU A 11 -3.47 -3.15 19.99
CA LEU A 11 -2.64 -2.30 19.17
C LEU A 11 -1.48 -3.06 18.52
N LYS A 12 -0.84 -3.99 19.23
CA LYS A 12 0.20 -4.87 18.66
C LYS A 12 -0.34 -5.64 17.46
N SER A 13 -1.53 -6.23 17.59
CA SER A 13 -2.19 -6.98 16.53
C SER A 13 -2.51 -6.08 15.33
N LEU A 14 -3.18 -4.96 15.56
CA LEU A 14 -3.54 -4.01 14.51
C LEU A 14 -2.33 -3.44 13.78
N ASN A 15 -1.29 -3.03 14.51
CA ASN A 15 -0.05 -2.53 13.93
C ASN A 15 0.63 -3.61 13.08
N MET A 16 0.60 -4.87 13.51
CA MET A 16 1.11 -6.00 12.74
C MET A 16 0.28 -6.23 11.47
N THR A 17 -1.04 -6.10 11.52
CA THR A 17 -1.91 -6.19 10.33
C THR A 17 -1.52 -5.14 9.28
N VAL A 18 -1.36 -3.88 9.69
CA VAL A 18 -0.93 -2.80 8.78
C VAL A 18 0.48 -3.08 8.24
N PHE A 19 1.38 -3.59 9.08
CA PHE A 19 2.74 -3.95 8.70
C PHE A 19 2.78 -5.03 7.61
N VAL A 20 2.06 -6.14 7.80
CA VAL A 20 1.98 -7.23 6.82
C VAL A 20 1.40 -6.73 5.49
N TRP A 21 0.35 -5.92 5.53
CA TRP A 21 -0.20 -5.32 4.31
C TRP A 21 0.78 -4.43 3.56
N LYS A 22 1.61 -3.68 4.27
CA LYS A 22 2.64 -2.84 3.63
C LYS A 22 3.75 -3.66 3.00
N ILE A 23 4.12 -4.80 3.59
CA ILE A 23 5.02 -5.77 2.95
C ILE A 23 4.39 -6.31 1.67
N LEU A 24 3.13 -6.74 1.72
CA LEU A 24 2.43 -7.23 0.52
C LEU A 24 2.36 -6.15 -0.57
N SER A 25 2.09 -4.90 -0.18
CA SER A 25 2.08 -3.76 -1.11
C SER A 25 3.44 -3.57 -1.78
N LEU A 26 4.54 -3.65 -1.02
CA LEU A 26 5.90 -3.56 -1.55
C LEU A 26 6.20 -4.69 -2.56
N VAL A 27 5.75 -5.91 -2.28
CA VAL A 27 5.87 -7.05 -3.23
C VAL A 27 5.11 -6.76 -4.53
N PHE A 28 3.89 -6.21 -4.44
CA PHE A 28 3.13 -5.81 -5.62
C PHE A 28 3.79 -4.67 -6.39
N ASP A 29 4.44 -3.71 -5.73
CA ASP A 29 5.19 -2.65 -6.41
C ASP A 29 6.35 -3.24 -7.24
N VAL A 30 7.07 -4.22 -6.68
CA VAL A 30 8.14 -4.94 -7.40
C VAL A 30 7.58 -5.68 -8.61
N PHE A 31 6.46 -6.38 -8.46
CA PHE A 31 5.79 -7.01 -9.60
C PHE A 31 5.28 -6.00 -10.63
N GLY A 32 4.84 -4.81 -10.21
CA GLY A 32 4.49 -3.71 -11.10
C GLY A 32 5.67 -3.26 -11.96
N ILE A 33 6.86 -3.11 -11.37
CA ILE A 33 8.10 -2.77 -12.09
C ILE A 33 8.48 -3.88 -13.08
N ILE A 34 8.44 -5.15 -12.67
CA ILE A 34 8.72 -6.29 -13.55
C ILE A 34 7.73 -6.32 -14.71
N GLY A 35 6.43 -6.13 -14.42
CA GLY A 35 5.37 -6.07 -15.41
C GLY A 35 5.56 -4.92 -16.41
N TYR A 36 5.99 -3.75 -15.94
CA TYR A 36 6.30 -2.60 -16.80
C TYR A 36 7.41 -2.93 -17.82
N TYR A 37 8.54 -3.48 -17.37
CA TYR A 37 9.63 -3.84 -18.28
C TYR A 37 9.29 -5.01 -19.21
N THR A 38 8.53 -5.99 -18.71
CA THR A 38 8.03 -7.10 -19.53
C THR A 38 7.13 -6.59 -20.65
N ASN A 39 6.19 -5.67 -20.35
CA ASN A 39 5.33 -5.04 -21.36
C ASN A 39 6.14 -4.30 -22.42
N ILE A 40 7.16 -3.52 -22.03
CA ILE A 40 8.04 -2.84 -22.99
C ILE A 40 8.73 -3.85 -23.91
N ALA A 41 9.28 -4.93 -23.36
CA ALA A 41 9.96 -5.96 -24.15
C ALA A 41 9.00 -6.65 -25.12
N SER A 42 7.80 -7.00 -24.66
CA SER A 42 6.76 -7.62 -25.49
C SER A 42 6.27 -6.72 -26.63
N LEU A 43 6.11 -5.41 -26.37
CA LEU A 43 5.78 -4.43 -27.41
C LEU A 43 6.89 -4.27 -28.45
N LYS A 44 8.16 -4.23 -28.01
CA LYS A 44 9.31 -4.08 -28.93
C LYS A 44 9.55 -5.31 -29.81
N ASN A 45 9.31 -6.51 -29.27
CA ASN A 45 9.59 -7.77 -29.94
C ASN A 45 8.44 -8.28 -30.85
N GLY A 46 7.35 -7.50 -30.93
CA GLY A 46 6.13 -7.88 -31.63
C GLY A 46 5.43 -9.09 -30.99
N THR A 47 5.64 -9.32 -29.69
CA THR A 47 5.13 -10.51 -29.00
C THR A 47 3.61 -10.50 -28.93
N TYR A 48 3.00 -9.32 -28.75
CA TYR A 48 1.54 -9.22 -28.68
C TYR A 48 0.86 -9.44 -30.02
N GLU A 49 1.47 -8.94 -31.09
CA GLU A 49 1.05 -9.17 -32.47
C GLU A 49 1.16 -10.66 -32.83
N LYS A 50 2.28 -11.31 -32.46
CA LYS A 50 2.48 -12.76 -32.64
C LYS A 50 1.52 -13.61 -31.82
N ALA A 51 1.10 -13.11 -30.66
CA ALA A 51 0.11 -13.77 -29.81
C ALA A 51 -1.35 -13.51 -30.25
N GLY A 52 -1.56 -12.76 -31.34
CA GLY A 52 -2.89 -12.51 -31.90
C GLY A 52 -3.74 -11.55 -31.08
N LEU A 53 -3.13 -10.69 -30.24
CA LEU A 53 -3.89 -9.65 -29.55
C LEU A 53 -4.44 -8.62 -30.55
N SER A 54 -5.63 -8.12 -30.25
CA SER A 54 -6.25 -7.05 -31.03
C SER A 54 -5.48 -5.73 -30.90
N SER A 55 -5.59 -4.86 -31.90
CA SER A 55 -4.98 -3.53 -31.89
C SER A 55 -5.37 -2.71 -30.65
N GLN A 56 -6.62 -2.85 -30.19
CA GLN A 56 -7.10 -2.19 -28.99
C GLN A 56 -6.38 -2.66 -27.72
N GLN A 57 -6.13 -3.97 -27.60
CA GLN A 57 -5.39 -4.53 -26.45
C GLN A 57 -3.91 -4.14 -26.49
N ILE A 58 -3.32 -4.09 -27.68
CA ILE A 58 -1.93 -3.62 -27.87
C ILE A 58 -1.81 -2.14 -27.47
N GLU A 59 -2.79 -1.31 -27.82
CA GLU A 59 -2.80 0.10 -27.43
C GLU A 59 -2.95 0.29 -25.92
N GLN A 60 -3.78 -0.52 -25.25
CA GLN A 60 -3.85 -0.52 -23.79
C GLN A 60 -2.51 -0.90 -23.15
N ALA A 61 -1.81 -1.89 -23.70
CA ALA A 61 -0.47 -2.25 -23.24
C ALA A 61 0.54 -1.10 -23.47
N ARG A 62 0.42 -0.33 -24.57
CA ARG A 62 1.23 0.88 -24.82
C ARG A 62 0.96 1.97 -23.79
N GLN A 63 -0.30 2.19 -23.41
CA GLN A 63 -0.63 3.15 -22.37
C GLN A 63 -0.06 2.75 -21.01
N ALA A 64 -0.07 1.45 -20.69
CA ALA A 64 0.45 0.92 -19.43
C ALA A 64 1.99 1.06 -19.27
N VAL A 65 2.72 1.38 -20.35
CA VAL A 65 4.16 1.66 -20.31
C VAL A 65 4.49 3.16 -20.32
N ALA A 66 3.52 4.03 -20.06
CA ALA A 66 3.79 5.45 -19.93
C ALA A 66 4.78 5.72 -18.76
N PRO A 67 5.74 6.67 -18.89
CA PRO A 67 6.79 6.89 -17.89
C PRO A 67 6.27 7.17 -16.47
N TRP A 68 5.08 7.75 -16.37
CA TRP A 68 4.48 8.06 -15.07
C TRP A 68 4.16 6.79 -14.27
N PHE A 69 3.81 5.67 -14.92
CA PHE A 69 3.54 4.40 -14.23
C PHE A 69 4.80 3.90 -13.51
N LEU A 70 5.96 3.90 -14.18
CA LEU A 70 7.22 3.53 -13.55
C LEU A 70 7.56 4.45 -12.38
N ALA A 71 7.38 5.77 -12.55
CA ALA A 71 7.59 6.73 -11.47
C ALA A 71 6.68 6.44 -10.26
N SER A 72 5.41 6.07 -10.52
CA SER A 72 4.46 5.72 -9.46
C SER A 72 4.87 4.47 -8.68
N TYR A 73 5.36 3.43 -9.36
CA TYR A 73 5.85 2.23 -8.70
C TYR A 73 7.11 2.47 -7.87
N LEU A 74 8.05 3.29 -8.38
CA LEU A 74 9.27 3.63 -7.65
C LEU A 74 8.98 4.46 -6.40
N LEU A 75 8.09 5.46 -6.52
CA LEU A 75 7.63 6.26 -5.38
C LEU A 75 6.91 5.39 -4.35
N ALA A 76 6.03 4.49 -4.82
CA ALA A 76 5.31 3.53 -4.00
C ALA A 76 6.27 2.64 -3.18
N LEU A 77 7.30 2.11 -3.83
CA LEU A 77 8.31 1.26 -3.20
C LEU A 77 9.02 1.99 -2.05
N VAL A 78 9.49 3.23 -2.29
CA VAL A 78 10.16 4.04 -1.27
C VAL A 78 9.23 4.36 -0.10
N LEU A 79 7.99 4.78 -0.38
CA LEU A 79 7.01 5.11 0.66
C LEU A 79 6.62 3.90 1.49
N ASN A 80 6.39 2.74 0.86
CA ASN A 80 6.11 1.51 1.57
C ASN A 80 7.28 1.08 2.46
N ALA A 81 8.53 1.19 1.98
CA ALA A 81 9.72 0.90 2.79
C ALA A 81 9.82 1.81 4.03
N VAL A 82 9.58 3.11 3.88
CA VAL A 82 9.55 4.08 5.00
C VAL A 82 8.45 3.73 6.01
N ILE A 83 7.24 3.43 5.53
CA ILE A 83 6.11 3.06 6.39
C ILE A 83 6.41 1.77 7.15
N ILE A 84 6.96 0.74 6.49
CA ILE A 84 7.36 -0.54 7.12
C ILE A 84 8.35 -0.28 8.26
N TYR A 85 9.38 0.53 8.01
CA TYR A 85 10.36 0.90 9.04
C TYR A 85 9.70 1.58 10.25
N LEU A 86 8.79 2.53 10.01
CA LEU A 86 8.07 3.23 11.07
C LEU A 86 7.11 2.30 11.85
N LEU A 87 6.41 1.40 11.17
CA LEU A 87 5.55 0.41 11.80
C LEU A 87 6.34 -0.59 12.66
N PHE A 88 7.54 -0.97 12.21
CA PHE A 88 8.46 -1.80 12.99
C PHE A 88 8.97 -1.05 14.24
N LYS A 89 9.31 0.23 14.10
CA LYS A 89 9.66 1.09 15.23
C LYS A 89 8.52 1.18 16.24
N ASN A 90 7.29 1.39 15.78
CA ASN A 90 6.10 1.39 16.64
C ASN A 90 5.88 0.03 17.33
N HIS A 91 6.11 -1.09 16.64
CA HIS A 91 5.98 -2.40 17.25
C HIS A 91 6.92 -2.58 18.45
N LYS A 92 8.17 -2.08 18.35
CA LYS A 92 9.11 -2.04 19.47
C LYS A 92 8.65 -1.08 20.57
N ALA A 93 8.19 0.12 20.22
CA ALA A 93 7.71 1.11 21.18
C ALA A 93 6.54 0.58 22.03
N ILE A 94 5.58 -0.11 21.43
CA ILE A 94 4.45 -0.72 22.16
C ILE A 94 4.95 -1.79 23.15
N LYS A 95 6.03 -2.54 22.83
CA LYS A 95 6.61 -3.52 23.75
C LYS A 95 7.33 -2.86 24.92
N ASN A 96 8.01 -1.75 24.65
CA ASN A 96 8.83 -1.03 25.62
C ASN A 96 8.04 0.00 26.44
N LYS A 97 6.76 0.22 26.13
CA LYS A 97 5.93 1.30 26.69
C LYS A 97 6.50 2.69 26.41
N ASP A 98 7.10 2.84 25.22
CA ASP A 98 7.59 4.11 24.71
C ASP A 98 6.51 4.82 23.87
N TYR A 99 6.73 6.10 23.59
CA TYR A 99 5.86 6.89 22.71
C TYR A 99 5.71 6.26 21.31
N ILE A 100 4.46 6.12 20.88
CA ILE A 100 4.09 5.52 19.59
C ILE A 100 3.91 6.62 18.55
N SER A 101 4.66 6.56 17.45
CA SER A 101 4.59 7.56 16.38
C SER A 101 3.30 7.41 15.57
N TYR A 102 2.65 8.53 15.23
CA TYR A 102 1.46 8.51 14.37
C TYR A 102 1.76 8.56 12.87
N TRP A 103 2.99 8.93 12.51
CA TRP A 103 3.46 9.04 11.13
C TRP A 103 3.17 7.82 10.24
N PRO A 104 3.42 6.56 10.66
CA PRO A 104 3.13 5.42 9.79
C PRO A 104 1.65 5.34 9.40
N TYR A 105 0.73 5.77 10.27
CA TYR A 105 -0.70 5.72 9.99
C TYR A 105 -1.13 6.87 9.07
N TYR A 106 -0.63 8.08 9.28
CA TYR A 106 -0.90 9.22 8.39
C TYR A 106 -0.36 8.99 6.98
N LEU A 107 0.89 8.51 6.87
CA LEU A 107 1.50 8.17 5.59
C LEU A 107 0.74 7.03 4.90
N SER A 108 0.29 6.02 5.66
CA SER A 108 -0.51 4.93 5.10
C SER A 108 -1.85 5.41 4.53
N LEU A 109 -2.54 6.34 5.22
CA LEU A 109 -3.79 6.93 4.71
C LEU A 109 -3.55 7.80 3.48
N GLY A 110 -2.55 8.67 3.51
CA GLY A 110 -2.20 9.49 2.35
C GLY A 110 -1.84 8.63 1.13
N PHE A 111 -1.17 7.49 1.37
CA PHE A 111 -0.80 6.56 0.31
C PHE A 111 -2.00 5.86 -0.33
N LEU A 112 -3.14 5.71 0.35
CA LEU A 112 -4.36 5.16 -0.25
C LEU A 112 -4.94 6.05 -1.36
N ILE A 113 -4.55 7.32 -1.43
CA ILE A 113 -5.03 8.24 -2.47
C ILE A 113 -4.51 7.84 -3.86
N LEU A 114 -3.26 7.37 -3.94
CA LEU A 114 -2.63 7.02 -5.23
C LEU A 114 -3.42 5.97 -6.02
N PRO A 115 -3.74 4.79 -5.46
CA PRO A 115 -4.51 3.79 -6.20
C PRO A 115 -5.96 4.21 -6.48
N ILE A 116 -6.56 5.10 -5.66
CA ILE A 116 -7.88 5.66 -5.93
C ILE A 116 -7.84 6.54 -7.19
N ILE A 117 -6.82 7.41 -7.32
CA ILE A 117 -6.62 8.23 -8.52
C ILE A 117 -6.45 7.33 -9.74
N THR A 118 -5.60 6.30 -9.64
CA THR A 118 -5.38 5.36 -10.74
C THR A 118 -6.69 4.71 -11.21
N GLN A 119 -7.57 4.28 -10.30
CA GLN A 119 -8.87 3.71 -10.69
C GLN A 119 -9.78 4.69 -11.42
N VAL A 120 -9.80 5.97 -11.00
CA VAL A 120 -10.60 6.98 -11.70
C VAL A 120 -10.07 7.17 -13.14
N MET A 121 -8.77 7.02 -13.36
CA MET A 121 -8.13 7.21 -14.66
C MET A 121 -8.19 5.97 -15.58
N THR A 122 -8.09 4.77 -15.02
CA THR A 122 -7.91 3.53 -15.83
C THR A 122 -9.12 2.61 -15.82
N GLY A 123 -10.13 2.88 -14.98
CA GLY A 123 -11.34 2.07 -14.88
C GLY A 123 -11.73 1.80 -13.42
N PHE A 124 -13.02 2.00 -13.13
CA PHE A 124 -13.57 1.90 -11.80
C PHE A 124 -13.83 0.44 -11.39
N SER A 125 -13.49 0.08 -10.14
CA SER A 125 -13.73 -1.26 -9.57
C SER A 125 -14.31 -1.19 -8.16
N TRP A 126 -15.57 -1.62 -8.00
CA TRP A 126 -16.24 -1.71 -6.71
C TRP A 126 -15.49 -2.57 -5.69
N LEU A 127 -14.89 -3.68 -6.14
CA LEU A 127 -14.13 -4.56 -5.27
C LEU A 127 -12.92 -3.83 -4.68
N ALA A 128 -12.19 -3.10 -5.52
CA ALA A 128 -10.99 -2.42 -5.07
C ALA A 128 -11.32 -1.19 -4.21
N VAL A 129 -12.44 -0.49 -4.45
CA VAL A 129 -12.97 0.52 -3.53
C VAL A 129 -13.28 -0.08 -2.14
N ALA A 130 -13.96 -1.23 -2.09
CA ALA A 130 -14.26 -1.91 -0.83
C ALA A 130 -12.98 -2.29 -0.07
N ILE A 131 -11.95 -2.78 -0.78
CA ILE A 131 -10.65 -3.10 -0.18
C ILE A 131 -10.00 -1.84 0.41
N TYR A 132 -9.97 -0.71 -0.31
CA TYR A 132 -9.38 0.53 0.20
C TYR A 132 -10.14 1.09 1.41
N LEU A 133 -11.47 0.96 1.45
CA LEU A 133 -12.26 1.35 2.61
C LEU A 133 -11.93 0.50 3.84
N VAL A 134 -11.84 -0.82 3.69
CA VAL A 134 -11.44 -1.71 4.79
C VAL A 134 -10.04 -1.36 5.30
N GLN A 135 -9.10 -1.08 4.40
CA GLN A 135 -7.75 -0.64 4.75
C GLN A 135 -7.79 0.68 5.52
N ALA A 136 -8.53 1.68 5.03
CA ALA A 136 -8.68 2.97 5.69
C ALA A 136 -9.25 2.82 7.11
N VAL A 137 -10.31 2.02 7.29
CA VAL A 137 -10.92 1.75 8.60
C VAL A 137 -9.90 1.14 9.55
N ILE A 138 -9.15 0.12 9.12
CA ILE A 138 -8.14 -0.52 9.95
C ILE A 138 -7.02 0.45 10.33
N ILE A 139 -6.53 1.27 9.39
CA ILE A 139 -5.49 2.26 9.67
C ILE A 139 -5.99 3.32 10.67
N VAL A 140 -7.19 3.87 10.46
CA VAL A 140 -7.79 4.86 11.37
C VAL A 140 -8.00 4.25 12.75
N PHE A 141 -8.51 3.03 12.83
CA PHE A 141 -8.73 2.36 14.12
C PHE A 141 -7.41 2.09 14.84
N THR A 142 -6.36 1.69 14.10
CA THR A 142 -5.00 1.52 14.66
C THR A 142 -4.46 2.84 15.22
N TYR A 143 -4.62 3.94 14.46
CA TYR A 143 -4.25 5.28 14.92
C TYR A 143 -4.97 5.68 16.21
N LEU A 144 -6.29 5.49 16.28
CA LEU A 144 -7.07 5.84 17.48
C LEU A 144 -6.60 5.04 18.70
N LYS A 145 -6.23 3.77 18.54
CA LYS A 145 -5.68 2.95 19.61
C LYS A 145 -4.27 3.37 20.01
N ALA A 146 -3.42 3.77 19.07
CA ALA A 146 -2.11 4.34 19.37
C ALA A 146 -2.23 5.66 20.12
N LYS A 147 -3.16 6.53 19.72
CA LYS A 147 -3.45 7.78 20.42
C LYS A 147 -3.92 7.50 21.85
N GLN A 148 -4.90 6.63 22.01
CA GLN A 148 -5.41 6.23 23.32
C GLN A 148 -4.27 5.72 24.20
N LEU A 149 -3.41 4.82 23.71
CA LEU A 149 -2.33 4.25 24.53
C LEU A 149 -1.28 5.29 24.95
N ASN A 150 -0.92 6.24 24.07
CA ASN A 150 -0.01 7.34 24.42
C ASN A 150 -0.60 8.34 25.44
N GLU A 151 -1.92 8.39 25.60
CA GLU A 151 -2.59 9.29 26.55
C GLU A 151 -2.75 8.67 27.95
N VAL A 152 -2.75 7.33 28.07
CA VAL A 152 -2.95 6.62 29.34
C VAL A 152 -1.67 5.94 29.88
N GLY A 153 -0.67 5.72 29.01
CA GLY A 153 0.63 5.14 29.38
C GLY A 153 1.68 6.22 29.64
#